data_AF-A0A5J4P6E0-F1
#
_entry.id   AF-A0A5J4P6E0-F1
#
_cell.length_a   1.000
_cell.length_b   1.000
_cell.length_c   1.000
_cell.angle_alpha   90.00
_cell.angle_beta   90.00
_cell.angle_gamma   90.00
#
_symmetry.space_group_name_H-M   'P 1'
#
loop_
_entity.id
_entity.type
_entity.pdbx_description
1 polymer ?
#
loop_
_entity_poly.entity_id
_entity_poly.type
_entity_poly.pdbx_seq_one_letter_code
_entity_poly.pdbx_strand_id
1 'polypeptide(L)'
;LYEYKGYSPPKNGWRYSLETMKSLDEQNLLFFPESKTGRISRKRYLDEQKGQLIGNIWIDIQNIQAVSKEYIGYPTQKPETLLERIIKMTSNEGDIVLDPFVGGGTTVAVADKLNRRWIGIDQSVQAIKVTDLRMKKQQDLYSQPYELKLRKYDYDMLRSQDAFEFEN
;
A
#
# COMPACT_ATOMS: atom_id res chain seq x y z
N LEU A 1 -30.57 16.19 -27.65
CA LEU A 1 -29.28 16.84 -27.98
C LEU A 1 -29.58 18.31 -28.26
N TYR A 2 -28.82 19.24 -27.69
CA TYR A 2 -29.09 20.68 -27.85
C TYR A 2 -27.78 21.44 -28.07
N GLU A 3 -27.87 22.59 -28.73
CA GLU A 3 -26.77 23.55 -28.87
C GLU A 3 -26.82 24.57 -27.72
N TYR A 4 -25.66 25.04 -27.31
CA TYR A 4 -25.57 26.00 -26.21
C TYR A 4 -24.64 27.15 -26.57
N LYS A 5 -25.15 28.40 -26.63
CA LYS A 5 -24.37 29.61 -26.97
C LYS A 5 -23.48 29.46 -28.23
N GLY A 6 -23.98 28.75 -29.24
CA GLY A 6 -23.28 28.47 -30.51
C GLY A 6 -22.23 27.36 -30.45
N TYR A 7 -22.19 26.57 -29.37
CA TYR A 7 -21.37 25.36 -29.27
C TYR A 7 -22.22 24.12 -29.52
N SER A 8 -21.76 23.27 -30.44
CA SER A 8 -22.41 22.00 -30.75
C SER A 8 -22.04 20.92 -29.73
N PRO A 9 -22.97 20.01 -29.39
CA PRO A 9 -22.71 18.94 -28.43
C PRO A 9 -21.70 17.91 -28.96
N PRO A 10 -20.97 17.20 -28.08
CA PRO A 10 -20.21 16.01 -28.44
C PRO A 10 -21.11 14.90 -29.04
N LYS A 11 -20.50 13.88 -29.66
CA LYS A 11 -21.21 12.74 -30.28
C LYS A 11 -22.33 12.12 -29.42
N ASN A 12 -22.10 12.02 -28.11
CA ASN A 12 -23.06 11.43 -27.15
C ASN A 12 -23.91 12.47 -26.40
N GLY A 13 -23.86 13.73 -26.83
CA GLY A 13 -24.55 14.84 -26.15
C GLY A 13 -23.78 15.47 -25.01
N TRP A 14 -24.40 16.50 -24.44
CA TRP A 14 -23.96 17.09 -23.18
C TRP A 14 -24.25 16.15 -22.03
N ARG A 15 -23.35 16.12 -21.03
CA ARG A 15 -23.54 15.38 -19.78
C ARG A 15 -24.72 15.91 -18.96
N TYR A 16 -25.07 17.18 -19.15
CA TYR A 16 -26.08 17.90 -18.37
C TYR A 16 -27.33 18.20 -19.22
N SER A 17 -28.47 18.36 -18.56
CA SER A 17 -29.68 18.88 -19.19
C SER A 17 -29.50 20.38 -19.53
N LEU A 18 -30.35 20.92 -20.40
CA LEU A 18 -30.31 22.34 -20.76
C LEU A 18 -30.49 23.25 -19.53
N GLU A 19 -31.36 22.85 -18.60
CA GLU A 19 -31.60 23.58 -17.35
C GLU A 19 -30.36 23.59 -16.46
N THR A 20 -29.74 22.43 -16.22
CA THR A 20 -28.50 22.33 -15.45
C THR A 20 -27.36 23.11 -16.12
N MET A 21 -27.30 23.13 -17.45
CA MET A 21 -26.30 23.89 -18.20
C MET A 21 -26.45 25.40 -18.00
N LYS A 22 -27.68 25.92 -18.05
CA LYS A 22 -27.97 27.34 -17.78
C LYS A 22 -27.60 27.71 -16.34
N SER A 23 -27.98 26.89 -15.37
CA SER A 23 -27.66 27.12 -13.96
C SER A 23 -26.14 27.15 -13.71
N LEU A 24 -25.37 26.25 -14.34
CA LEU A 24 -23.91 26.26 -14.24
C LEU A 24 -23.26 27.50 -14.88
N ASP A 25 -23.86 28.03 -15.96
CA ASP A 25 -23.41 29.25 -16.63
C ASP A 25 -23.67 30.49 -15.77
N GLU A 26 -24.87 30.58 -15.17
CA GLU A 26 -25.24 31.64 -14.22
C GLU A 26 -24.31 31.67 -13.00
N GLN A 27 -23.87 30.50 -12.53
CA GLN A 27 -22.89 30.36 -11.45
C GLN A 27 -21.44 30.58 -11.91
N ASN A 28 -21.20 30.95 -13.18
CA ASN A 28 -19.86 31.13 -13.76
C ASN A 28 -18.96 29.88 -13.66
N LEU A 29 -19.56 28.69 -13.57
CA LEU A 29 -18.87 27.41 -13.45
C LEU A 29 -18.56 26.77 -14.81
N LEU A 30 -18.86 27.44 -15.92
CA LEU A 30 -18.53 26.98 -17.27
C LEU A 30 -17.35 27.76 -17.84
N PHE A 31 -16.44 27.03 -18.48
CA PHE A 31 -15.39 27.57 -19.33
C PHE A 31 -15.78 27.39 -20.79
N PHE A 32 -15.79 28.49 -21.53
CA PHE A 32 -16.09 28.53 -22.95
C PHE A 32 -14.77 28.67 -23.73
N PRO A 33 -14.41 27.69 -24.57
CA PRO A 33 -13.23 27.81 -25.42
C PRO A 33 -13.44 28.88 -26.48
N GLU A 34 -12.36 29.54 -26.90
CA GLU A 34 -12.39 30.60 -27.91
C GLU A 34 -12.96 30.11 -29.25
N SER A 35 -12.55 28.91 -29.68
CA SER A 35 -13.12 28.26 -30.85
C SER A 35 -14.50 27.68 -30.57
N LYS A 36 -15.48 27.96 -31.44
CA LYS A 36 -16.84 27.37 -31.41
C LYS A 36 -16.88 25.88 -31.69
N THR A 37 -15.79 25.31 -32.21
CA THR A 37 -15.61 23.85 -32.33
C THR A 37 -15.09 23.19 -31.04
N GLY A 38 -14.68 24.00 -30.06
CA GLY A 38 -14.19 23.53 -28.77
C GLY A 38 -15.30 23.03 -27.85
N ARG A 39 -14.91 22.29 -26.81
CA ARG A 39 -15.85 21.72 -25.82
C ARG A 39 -16.00 22.61 -24.59
N ILE A 40 -17.23 22.99 -24.27
CA ILE A 40 -17.55 23.64 -22.99
C ILE A 40 -17.15 22.70 -21.86
N SER A 41 -16.40 23.23 -20.89
CA SER A 41 -15.86 22.46 -19.76
C SER A 41 -16.32 23.07 -18.44
N ARG A 42 -16.54 22.24 -17.42
CA ARG A 42 -16.90 22.74 -16.08
C ARG A 42 -15.62 23.13 -15.32
N LYS A 43 -15.57 24.34 -14.78
CA LYS A 43 -14.53 24.78 -13.83
C LYS A 43 -14.69 23.98 -12.53
N ARG A 44 -13.59 23.46 -12.01
CA ARG A 44 -13.56 22.74 -10.73
C ARG A 44 -12.50 23.38 -9.85
N TYR A 45 -12.92 23.97 -8.75
CA TYR A 45 -12.03 24.55 -7.76
C TYR A 45 -11.56 23.49 -6.77
N LEU A 46 -10.39 23.67 -6.19
CA LEU A 46 -9.75 22.65 -5.34
C LEU A 46 -10.36 22.62 -3.93
N ASP A 47 -10.66 23.80 -3.38
CA ASP A 47 -11.30 24.04 -2.09
C ASP A 47 -12.74 23.53 -1.99
N GLU A 48 -13.45 23.45 -3.12
CA GLU A 48 -14.81 22.88 -3.19
C GLU A 48 -14.83 21.35 -3.34
N GLN A 49 -13.69 20.72 -3.63
CA GLN A 49 -13.63 19.27 -3.84
C GLN A 49 -13.50 18.53 -2.51
N LYS A 50 -14.47 17.67 -2.22
CA LYS A 50 -14.44 16.73 -1.07
C LYS A 50 -13.39 15.62 -1.19
N GLY A 51 -12.57 15.62 -2.25
CA GLY A 51 -11.63 14.56 -2.57
C GLY A 51 -12.30 13.28 -3.10
N GLN A 52 -11.50 12.23 -3.22
CA GLN A 52 -11.97 10.89 -3.59
C GLN A 52 -12.11 10.04 -2.33
N LEU A 53 -13.17 9.24 -2.23
CA LEU A 53 -13.29 8.23 -1.18
C LEU A 53 -12.12 7.25 -1.28
N ILE A 54 -11.45 6.98 -0.15
CA ILE A 54 -10.37 5.99 -0.10
C ILE A 54 -11.00 4.61 -0.33
N GLY A 55 -10.59 3.96 -1.41
CA GLY A 55 -11.00 2.59 -1.73
C GLY A 55 -10.15 1.55 -0.98
N ASN A 56 -10.55 0.28 -1.11
CA ASN A 56 -9.78 -0.87 -0.63
C ASN A 56 -8.68 -1.32 -1.61
N ILE A 57 -8.57 -0.68 -2.78
CA ILE A 57 -7.50 -0.90 -3.75
C ILE A 57 -6.51 0.26 -3.64
N TRP A 58 -5.31 -0.02 -3.12
CA TRP A 58 -4.24 0.97 -3.02
C TRP A 58 -3.43 1.02 -4.31
N ILE A 59 -3.66 2.06 -5.10
CA ILE A 59 -2.99 2.30 -6.39
C ILE A 59 -1.79 3.24 -6.27
N ASP A 60 -1.56 3.80 -5.10
CA ASP A 60 -0.52 4.78 -4.81
C ASP A 60 0.78 4.15 -4.28
N ILE A 61 0.73 2.87 -3.89
CA ILE A 61 1.90 2.11 -3.44
C ILE A 61 2.47 1.33 -4.63
N GLN A 62 3.69 1.69 -5.03
CA GLN A 62 4.39 1.04 -6.14
C GLN A 62 5.09 -0.25 -5.70
N ASN A 63 5.29 -1.16 -6.65
CA ASN A 63 6.13 -2.34 -6.45
C ASN A 63 7.60 -1.94 -6.30
N ILE A 64 8.37 -2.76 -5.57
CA ILE A 64 9.81 -2.54 -5.39
C ILE A 64 10.53 -2.79 -6.72
N GLN A 65 11.31 -1.80 -7.16
CA GLN A 65 12.21 -1.95 -8.29
C GLN A 65 13.56 -2.54 -7.83
N ALA A 66 14.23 -3.30 -8.69
CA ALA A 66 15.52 -3.93 -8.35
C ALA A 66 16.63 -2.94 -7.98
N VAL A 67 16.53 -1.68 -8.44
CA VAL A 67 17.46 -0.58 -8.11
C VAL A 67 17.11 0.14 -6.80
N SER A 68 15.99 -0.20 -6.16
CA SER A 68 15.55 0.45 -4.93
C SER A 68 16.53 0.17 -3.80
N LYS A 69 16.81 1.19 -2.98
CA LYS A 69 17.65 1.05 -1.78
C LYS A 69 17.08 0.05 -0.76
N GLU A 70 15.76 -0.12 -0.73
CA GLU A 70 15.10 -1.08 0.16
C GLU A 70 15.21 -2.52 -0.34
N TYR A 71 15.55 -2.74 -1.62
CA TYR A 71 15.56 -4.06 -2.22
C TYR A 71 16.75 -4.87 -1.70
N ILE A 72 16.46 -6.00 -1.07
CA ILE A 72 17.48 -6.89 -0.50
C ILE A 72 17.76 -8.14 -1.36
N GLY A 73 17.18 -8.21 -2.56
CA GLY A 73 17.34 -9.38 -3.43
C GLY A 73 16.34 -10.52 -3.18
N TYR A 74 15.37 -10.35 -2.26
CA TYR A 74 14.40 -11.39 -1.95
C TYR A 74 13.25 -11.40 -2.98
N PRO A 75 12.94 -12.52 -3.65
CA PRO A 75 12.08 -12.53 -4.84
C PRO A 75 10.66 -11.98 -4.64
N THR A 76 10.08 -12.18 -3.47
CA THR A 76 8.68 -11.83 -3.15
C THR A 76 8.57 -10.70 -2.12
N GLN A 77 9.65 -9.90 -1.98
CA GLN A 77 9.71 -8.78 -1.04
C GLN A 77 8.54 -7.81 -1.24
N LYS A 78 7.89 -7.42 -0.14
CA LYS A 78 6.87 -6.37 -0.14
C LYS A 78 7.50 -4.99 0.10
N PRO A 79 6.97 -3.90 -0.49
CA PRO A 79 7.42 -2.53 -0.23
C PRO A 79 7.28 -2.16 1.24
N GLU A 80 8.24 -1.45 1.83
CA GLU A 80 8.16 -0.99 3.21
C GLU A 80 6.97 -0.05 3.43
N THR A 81 6.69 0.85 2.47
CA THR A 81 5.54 1.76 2.52
C THR A 81 4.19 1.05 2.67
N LEU A 82 4.06 -0.16 2.10
CA LEU A 82 2.86 -0.97 2.23
C LEU A 82 2.65 -1.42 3.68
N LEU A 83 3.71 -1.98 4.27
CA LEU A 83 3.67 -2.50 5.63
C LEU A 83 3.58 -1.36 6.65
N GLU A 84 4.20 -0.22 6.36
CA GLU A 84 4.14 0.97 7.22
C GLU A 84 2.69 1.48 7.35
N ARG A 85 1.98 1.57 6.21
CA ARG A 85 0.56 1.93 6.20
C ARG A 85 -0.27 0.93 7.00
N ILE A 86 -0.10 -0.37 6.74
CA ILE A 86 -0.86 -1.43 7.43
C ILE A 86 -0.64 -1.33 8.94
N ILE A 87 0.62 -1.32 9.39
CA ILE A 87 0.98 -1.33 10.82
C ILE A 87 0.47 -0.06 11.51
N LYS A 88 0.64 1.12 10.92
CA LYS A 88 0.15 2.39 11.52
C LYS A 88 -1.37 2.44 11.67
N MET A 89 -2.12 1.77 10.79
CA MET A 89 -3.58 1.74 10.86
C MET A 89 -4.12 0.73 11.87
N THR A 90 -3.34 -0.28 12.27
CA THR A 90 -3.83 -1.43 13.04
C THR A 90 -3.11 -1.65 14.37
N SER A 91 -2.09 -0.86 14.70
CA SER A 91 -1.36 -0.96 15.97
C SER A 91 -0.77 0.36 16.46
N ASN A 92 -0.49 0.43 17.76
CA ASN A 92 0.21 1.50 18.43
C ASN A 92 1.69 1.14 18.68
N GLU A 93 2.49 2.13 19.11
CA GLU A 93 3.85 1.87 19.58
C GLU A 93 3.83 0.90 20.78
N GLY A 94 4.81 -0.01 20.84
CA GLY A 94 4.91 -1.05 21.87
C GLY A 94 4.05 -2.31 21.64
N ASP A 95 3.05 -2.25 20.76
CA ASP A 95 2.25 -3.41 20.37
C ASP A 95 3.12 -4.48 19.69
N ILE A 96 2.61 -5.72 19.64
CA ILE A 96 3.26 -6.85 18.96
C ILE A 96 2.67 -7.04 17.56
N VAL A 97 3.52 -7.07 16.54
CA VAL A 97 3.16 -7.46 15.17
C VAL A 97 3.64 -8.88 14.90
N LEU A 98 2.73 -9.77 14.52
CA LEU A 98 3.03 -11.15 14.11
C LEU A 98 2.98 -11.29 12.59
N ASP A 99 4.03 -11.85 12.01
CA ASP A 99 4.06 -12.31 10.62
C ASP A 99 4.46 -13.79 10.54
N PRO A 100 3.51 -14.71 10.29
CA PRO A 100 3.79 -16.13 10.18
C PRO A 100 4.36 -16.57 8.81
N PHE A 101 4.60 -15.62 7.91
CA PHE A 101 5.19 -15.85 6.58
C PHE A 101 6.24 -14.77 6.27
N VAL A 102 7.17 -14.58 7.22
CA VAL A 102 8.02 -13.38 7.29
C VAL A 102 8.91 -13.19 6.05
N GLY A 103 9.28 -14.27 5.34
CA GLY A 103 9.95 -14.18 4.05
C GLY A 103 11.23 -13.34 4.09
N GLY A 104 11.23 -12.23 3.34
CA GLY A 104 12.34 -11.26 3.29
C GLY A 104 12.35 -10.23 4.43
N GLY A 105 11.50 -10.38 5.44
CA GLY A 105 11.58 -9.61 6.68
C GLY A 105 10.98 -8.21 6.63
N THR A 106 10.23 -7.83 5.59
CA THR A 106 9.68 -6.45 5.49
C THR A 106 8.79 -6.11 6.68
N THR A 107 7.87 -7.00 7.09
CA THR A 107 6.93 -6.73 8.18
C THR A 107 7.64 -6.45 9.50
N VAL A 108 8.60 -7.31 9.87
CA VAL A 108 9.36 -7.16 11.12
C VAL A 108 10.30 -5.96 11.07
N ALA A 109 10.95 -5.71 9.93
CA ALA A 109 11.81 -4.55 9.75
C ALA A 109 11.04 -3.23 9.89
N VAL A 110 9.83 -3.15 9.34
CA VAL A 110 9.00 -1.95 9.45
C VAL A 110 8.37 -1.82 10.84
N ALA A 111 7.92 -2.92 11.45
CA ALA A 111 7.41 -2.91 12.83
C ALA A 111 8.47 -2.37 13.80
N ASP A 112 9.71 -2.84 13.65
CA ASP A 112 10.88 -2.40 14.42
C ASP A 112 11.15 -0.90 14.28
N LYS A 113 11.22 -0.37 13.04
CA LYS A 113 11.38 1.09 12.78
C LYS A 113 10.25 1.94 13.37
N LEU A 114 9.07 1.35 13.50
CA LEU A 114 7.89 1.99 14.07
C LEU A 114 7.82 1.79 15.59
N ASN A 115 8.84 1.29 16.27
CA ASN A 115 8.80 1.05 17.72
C ASN A 115 7.72 0.04 18.16
N ARG A 116 7.42 -0.96 17.31
CA ARG A 116 6.58 -2.11 17.69
C ARG A 116 7.49 -3.29 18.00
N ARG A 117 7.04 -4.14 18.91
CA ARG A 117 7.60 -5.48 19.08
C ARG A 117 7.12 -6.35 17.92
N TRP A 118 7.84 -7.42 17.63
CA TRP A 118 7.51 -8.25 16.48
C TRP A 118 7.86 -9.73 16.68
N ILE A 119 7.15 -10.59 15.96
CA ILE A 119 7.43 -12.02 15.86
C ILE A 119 7.37 -12.37 14.37
N GLY A 120 8.47 -12.89 13.83
CA GLY A 120 8.56 -13.37 12.45
C GLY A 120 8.75 -14.88 12.43
N ILE A 121 7.92 -15.60 11.68
CA ILE A 121 8.00 -17.06 11.49
C ILE A 121 8.04 -17.36 10.00
N ASP A 122 8.83 -18.34 9.62
CA ASP A 122 8.85 -18.90 8.28
C ASP A 122 9.30 -20.36 8.37
N GLN A 123 8.75 -21.22 7.52
CA GLN A 123 9.18 -22.61 7.40
C GLN A 123 10.56 -22.71 6.74
N SER A 124 10.90 -21.77 5.86
CA SER A 124 12.19 -21.74 5.18
C SER A 124 13.27 -21.18 6.09
N VAL A 125 14.23 -22.04 6.45
CA VAL A 125 15.46 -21.62 7.14
C VAL A 125 16.22 -20.55 6.35
N GLN A 126 16.15 -20.57 5.02
CA GLN A 126 16.76 -19.57 4.15
C GLN A 126 16.06 -18.21 4.29
N ALA A 127 14.72 -18.17 4.31
CA ALA A 127 13.96 -16.96 4.55
C ALA A 127 14.28 -16.35 5.93
N ILE A 128 14.31 -17.19 6.98
CA ILE A 128 14.71 -16.76 8.32
C ILE A 128 16.13 -16.17 8.33
N LYS A 129 17.09 -16.80 7.66
CA LYS A 129 18.46 -16.26 7.55
C LYS A 129 18.51 -14.93 6.82
N VAL A 130 17.75 -14.77 5.73
CA VAL A 130 17.66 -13.49 5.00
C VAL A 130 17.06 -12.40 5.89
N THR A 131 15.99 -12.72 6.61
CA THR A 131 15.36 -11.80 7.57
C THR A 131 16.33 -11.42 8.69
N ASP A 132 17.05 -12.38 9.29
CA ASP A 132 18.07 -12.13 10.31
C ASP A 132 19.19 -11.19 9.82
N LEU A 133 19.70 -11.43 8.60
CA LEU A 133 20.69 -10.54 7.98
C LEU A 133 20.15 -9.14 7.75
N ARG A 134 18.88 -9.00 7.36
CA ARG A 134 18.22 -7.70 7.20
C ARG A 134 18.12 -6.97 8.54
N MET A 135 17.65 -7.65 9.59
CA MET A 135 17.51 -7.06 10.93
C MET A 135 18.85 -6.61 11.49
N LYS A 136 19.90 -7.44 11.41
CA LYS A 136 21.26 -7.08 11.83
C LYS A 136 21.81 -5.84 11.14
N LYS A 137 21.50 -5.64 9.86
CA LYS A 137 21.93 -4.45 9.11
C LYS A 137 21.17 -3.19 9.49
N GLN A 138 19.95 -3.34 9.99
CA GLN A 138 19.10 -2.23 10.43
C GLN A 138 19.42 -1.78 11.86
N GLN A 139 19.96 -2.68 12.69
CA GLN A 139 20.28 -2.38 14.08
C GLN A 139 21.25 -1.21 14.23
N ASP A 140 21.02 -0.44 15.29
CA ASP A 140 21.83 0.66 15.79
C ASP A 140 22.16 0.47 17.28
N LEU A 141 22.72 1.51 17.92
CA LEU A 141 23.11 1.52 19.33
C LEU A 141 21.93 1.37 20.31
N TYR A 142 20.70 1.68 19.90
CA TYR A 142 19.50 1.68 20.74
C TYR A 142 18.54 0.53 20.45
N SER A 143 18.88 -0.28 19.45
CA SER A 143 18.08 -1.41 19.02
C SER A 143 17.94 -2.45 20.13
N GLN A 144 16.70 -2.91 20.34
CA GLN A 144 16.43 -3.95 21.33
C GLN A 144 16.97 -5.30 20.83
N PRO A 145 17.47 -6.16 21.73
CA PRO A 145 17.87 -7.50 21.35
C PRO A 145 16.63 -8.30 20.91
N TYR A 146 16.82 -9.18 19.92
CA TYR A 146 15.82 -10.16 19.52
C TYR A 146 16.43 -11.57 19.57
N GLU A 147 15.58 -12.58 19.72
CA GLU A 147 15.98 -13.98 19.74
C GLU A 147 15.74 -14.62 18.38
N LEU A 148 16.72 -15.39 17.90
CA LEU A 148 16.60 -16.18 16.68
C LEU A 148 16.58 -17.67 17.04
N LYS A 149 15.43 -18.32 16.83
CA LYS A 149 15.28 -19.78 17.01
C LYS A 149 15.26 -20.47 15.66
N LEU A 150 16.35 -21.14 15.30
CA LEU A 150 16.39 -22.03 14.15
C LEU A 150 16.10 -23.46 14.59
N ARG A 151 14.94 -23.99 14.22
CA ARG A 151 14.68 -25.43 14.38
C ARG A 151 15.10 -26.15 13.10
N LYS A 152 15.99 -27.13 13.24
CA LYS A 152 16.28 -28.09 12.17
C LYS A 152 15.22 -29.17 12.26
N TYR A 153 14.14 -28.97 11.53
CA TYR A 153 13.20 -30.05 11.30
C TYR A 153 13.64 -30.81 10.06
N ASP A 154 14.06 -32.05 10.25
CA ASP A 154 14.04 -33.02 9.16
C ASP A 154 12.57 -33.37 8.92
N TYR A 155 12.08 -33.15 7.70
CA TYR A 155 10.69 -33.39 7.33
C TYR A 155 10.29 -34.85 7.61
N ASP A 156 11.24 -35.77 7.45
CA ASP A 156 11.02 -37.19 7.73
C ASP A 156 10.96 -37.49 9.24
N MET A 157 11.70 -36.74 10.07
CA MET A 157 11.55 -36.78 11.54
C MET A 157 10.20 -36.21 11.98
N LEU A 158 9.77 -35.06 11.45
CA LEU A 158 8.47 -34.47 11.79
C LEU A 158 7.30 -35.40 11.47
N ARG A 159 7.41 -36.18 10.39
CA ARG A 159 6.37 -37.11 9.96
C ARG A 159 6.29 -38.37 10.83
N SER A 160 7.39 -38.74 11.47
CA SER A 160 7.51 -39.95 12.28
C SER A 160 7.43 -39.69 13.79
N GLN A 161 7.59 -38.44 14.22
CA GLN A 161 7.40 -38.02 15.61
C GLN A 161 5.92 -38.02 16.01
N ASP A 162 5.65 -38.32 17.27
CA ASP A 162 4.33 -38.17 17.86
C ASP A 162 3.91 -36.70 17.77
N ALA A 163 2.69 -36.46 17.27
CA ALA A 163 2.13 -35.13 17.12
C ALA A 163 2.03 -34.34 18.44
N PHE A 164 2.12 -35.02 19.59
CA PHE A 164 2.08 -34.43 20.92
C PHE A 164 3.47 -34.27 21.57
N GLU A 165 4.56 -34.74 20.95
CA GLU A 165 5.94 -34.64 21.49
C GLU A 165 6.73 -33.40 21.01
N PHE A 166 6.11 -32.49 20.27
CA PHE A 166 6.80 -31.31 19.71
C PHE A 166 7.28 -30.26 20.74
N GLU A 167 7.02 -30.47 22.02
CA GLU A 167 7.34 -29.55 23.12
C GLU A 167 7.90 -30.30 24.34
N ASN A 168 9.23 -30.49 24.35
CA ASN A 168 10.05 -30.54 25.56
C ASN A 168 11.39 -29.85 25.28
#